data_AF-A0AAP8MUB1-F1
#
_entry.id   AF-A0AAP8MUB1-F1
#
_cell.length_a   1.000
_cell.length_b   1.000
_cell.length_c   1.000
_cell.angle_alpha   90.00
_cell.angle_beta   90.00
_cell.angle_gamma   90.00
#
_symmetry.space_group_name_H-M   'P 1'
#
loop_
_entity.id
_entity.type
_entity.pdbx_description
1 polymer ?
#
loop_
_entity_poly.entity_id
_entity_poly.type
_entity_poly.pdbx_seq_one_letter_code
_entity_poly.pdbx_strand_id
1 'polypeptide(L)'
;MAIHINLLSEQLIPNVIPTLSDKINVTKMYIVVAGESLQYKANHLKDFYQGKGIEEVEFFQCEDPNDFYALKFKAAELYKNIKAFYPEETIALNATCGTKPMSLAFTMEFDNLEQFSMPLYTDTINKRVIILNDNEKLDFLPYSDVLNIQDYFNLNHFDVHEQRFEDFAQMRDRESLTKQIMNAARNFPKAVSAMNAICQSTNFNDDAKFDNTAQLKYTPKGDLKAILSTAQNHGLLKYTNEYVTFESADAARYLGGGWFEDLIYLAAEKAGIDKVALNVEGHLMSQRDGKPVLNEFDVVLMHNNQMKIVEAKTVNWDYSEGQGQQATLKLDSLTNTYAGTFGSGTIASVFPFTQRIEDRISALRSIEGLHVTSFKQLIGHLEQWKNSTLPK
;
A
#
# COMPACT_ATOMS: atom_id res chain seq x y z
N MET A 1 12.73 3.54 -29.71
CA MET A 1 13.70 2.96 -28.78
C MET A 1 14.26 4.06 -27.91
N ALA A 2 14.46 3.77 -26.64
CA ALA A 2 14.82 4.74 -25.63
C ALA A 2 15.80 4.14 -24.61
N ILE A 3 16.75 4.97 -24.20
CA ILE A 3 17.67 4.70 -23.10
C ILE A 3 17.16 5.46 -21.88
N HIS A 4 16.86 4.72 -20.83
CA HIS A 4 16.45 5.30 -19.56
C HIS A 4 17.64 5.41 -18.61
N ILE A 5 17.69 6.51 -17.86
CA ILE A 5 18.72 6.74 -16.85
C ILE A 5 18.02 7.09 -15.54
N ASN A 6 18.24 6.32 -14.49
CA ASN A 6 17.67 6.55 -13.18
C ASN A 6 18.76 6.93 -12.19
N LEU A 7 18.60 8.07 -11.52
CA LEU A 7 19.46 8.46 -10.42
C LEU A 7 19.07 7.71 -9.15
N LEU A 8 19.99 6.96 -8.52
CA LEU A 8 19.63 6.16 -7.35
C LEU A 8 19.56 7.01 -6.06
N SER A 9 18.57 6.75 -5.22
CA SER A 9 18.48 7.25 -3.84
C SER A 9 17.89 6.17 -2.93
N GLU A 10 17.52 6.56 -1.71
CA GLU A 10 16.79 5.70 -0.78
C GLU A 10 15.42 5.25 -1.32
N GLN A 11 14.78 6.04 -2.18
CA GLN A 11 13.46 5.74 -2.75
C GLN A 11 13.62 5.14 -4.15
N LEU A 12 12.99 3.99 -4.39
CA LEU A 12 13.06 3.28 -5.68
C LEU A 12 11.86 3.54 -6.58
N ILE A 13 10.66 3.65 -5.99
CA ILE A 13 9.39 3.75 -6.73
C ILE A 13 9.37 4.90 -7.76
N PRO A 14 9.82 6.13 -7.45
CA PRO A 14 9.79 7.22 -8.45
C PRO A 14 10.67 6.95 -9.68
N ASN A 15 11.73 6.14 -9.56
CA ASN A 15 12.56 5.74 -10.70
C ASN A 15 11.81 4.77 -11.63
N VAL A 16 11.02 3.87 -11.03
CA VAL A 16 10.36 2.77 -11.74
C VAL A 16 9.19 3.24 -12.58
N ILE A 17 8.42 4.23 -12.10
CA ILE A 17 7.15 4.61 -12.74
C ILE A 17 7.32 5.05 -14.21
N PRO A 18 8.19 6.02 -14.56
CA PRO A 18 8.36 6.42 -15.97
C PRO A 18 8.95 5.29 -16.82
N THR A 19 9.88 4.52 -16.24
CA THR A 19 10.55 3.42 -16.92
C THR A 19 9.58 2.31 -17.31
N LEU A 20 8.68 1.91 -16.41
CA LEU A 20 7.67 0.90 -16.73
C LEU A 20 6.54 1.45 -17.59
N SER A 21 6.24 2.75 -17.50
CA SER A 21 5.25 3.40 -18.36
C SER A 21 5.68 3.38 -19.83
N ASP A 22 6.99 3.48 -20.09
CA ASP A 22 7.58 3.42 -21.44
C ASP A 22 8.25 2.08 -21.77
N LYS A 23 7.98 1.02 -20.99
CA LYS A 23 8.72 -0.25 -21.03
C LYS A 23 8.96 -0.81 -22.44
N ILE A 24 7.98 -0.72 -23.33
CA ILE A 24 8.05 -1.27 -24.70
C ILE A 24 9.15 -0.61 -25.53
N ASN A 25 9.48 0.65 -25.23
CA ASN A 25 10.50 1.40 -25.94
C ASN A 25 11.88 1.32 -25.27
N VAL A 26 11.95 0.89 -24.00
CA VAL A 26 13.22 0.84 -23.24
C VAL A 26 14.10 -0.31 -23.75
N THR A 27 15.16 0.05 -24.45
CA THR A 27 16.20 -0.88 -24.95
C THR A 27 17.31 -1.07 -23.94
N LYS A 28 17.64 -0.02 -23.19
CA LYS A 28 18.72 0.00 -22.22
C LYS A 28 18.42 0.89 -21.04
N MET A 29 18.94 0.51 -19.88
CA MET A 29 18.82 1.27 -18.65
C MET A 29 20.15 1.46 -17.94
N TYR A 30 20.43 2.70 -17.56
CA TYR A 30 21.49 3.04 -16.62
C TYR A 30 20.89 3.34 -15.24
N ILE A 31 21.44 2.73 -14.20
CA ILE A 31 21.23 3.13 -12.80
C ILE A 31 22.50 3.84 -12.36
N VAL A 32 22.38 5.15 -12.10
CA VAL A 32 23.50 5.96 -11.61
C VAL A 32 23.59 5.78 -10.10
N VAL A 33 24.71 5.24 -9.64
CA VAL A 33 24.99 4.95 -8.23
C VAL A 33 26.13 5.85 -7.79
N ALA A 34 25.92 6.60 -6.70
CA ALA A 34 26.94 7.49 -6.14
C ALA A 34 27.35 7.02 -4.74
N GLY A 35 28.63 6.68 -4.59
CA GLY A 35 29.18 6.04 -3.38
C GLY A 35 28.75 4.57 -3.22
N GLU A 36 29.18 3.95 -2.12
CA GLU A 36 28.99 2.49 -1.90
C GLU A 36 27.73 2.14 -1.08
N SER A 37 27.14 3.09 -0.36
CA SER A 37 26.07 2.81 0.62
C SER A 37 24.78 2.26 0.01
N LEU A 38 24.51 2.58 -1.27
CA LEU A 38 23.29 2.19 -1.98
C LEU A 38 23.47 0.99 -2.90
N GLN A 39 24.63 0.32 -2.89
CA GLN A 39 24.89 -0.78 -3.83
C GLN A 39 23.90 -1.94 -3.71
N TYR A 40 23.43 -2.26 -2.50
CA TYR A 40 22.42 -3.30 -2.31
C TYR A 40 21.08 -2.92 -2.95
N LYS A 41 20.68 -1.63 -2.88
CA LYS A 41 19.48 -1.10 -3.55
C LYS A 41 19.65 -1.07 -5.06
N ALA A 42 20.85 -0.75 -5.55
CA ALA A 42 21.16 -0.79 -6.98
C ALA A 42 20.96 -2.20 -7.54
N ASN A 43 21.48 -3.21 -6.84
CA ASN A 43 21.28 -4.62 -7.20
C ASN A 43 19.80 -5.01 -7.16
N HIS A 44 19.10 -4.67 -6.08
CA HIS A 44 17.66 -4.94 -5.95
C HIS A 44 16.83 -4.30 -7.08
N LEU A 45 17.11 -3.05 -7.40
CA LEU A 45 16.42 -2.33 -8.48
C LEU A 45 16.75 -2.93 -9.86
N LYS A 46 17.99 -3.37 -10.08
CA LYS A 46 18.39 -4.10 -11.29
C LYS A 46 17.61 -5.40 -11.43
N ASP A 47 17.58 -6.21 -10.38
CA ASP A 47 16.86 -7.49 -10.37
C ASP A 47 15.36 -7.27 -10.62
N PHE A 48 14.78 -6.22 -10.01
CA PHE A 48 13.40 -5.83 -10.26
C PHE A 48 13.14 -5.51 -11.74
N TYR A 49 13.98 -4.69 -12.37
CA TYR A 49 13.81 -4.32 -13.77
C TYR A 49 13.99 -5.50 -14.73
N GLN A 50 14.97 -6.37 -14.46
CA GLN A 50 15.17 -7.60 -15.22
C GLN A 50 13.98 -8.55 -15.07
N GLY A 51 13.44 -8.69 -13.86
CA GLY A 51 12.19 -9.43 -13.62
C GLY A 51 10.97 -8.82 -14.33
N LYS A 52 11.01 -7.52 -14.63
CA LYS A 52 10.03 -6.84 -15.49
C LYS A 52 10.36 -6.90 -16.98
N GLY A 53 11.41 -7.59 -17.40
CA GLY A 53 11.76 -7.79 -18.82
C GLY A 53 12.58 -6.66 -19.45
N ILE A 54 13.21 -5.80 -18.65
CA ILE A 54 14.23 -4.86 -19.13
C ILE A 54 15.59 -5.54 -18.91
N GLU A 55 16.14 -6.14 -19.96
CA GLU A 55 17.29 -7.05 -19.83
C GLU A 55 18.63 -6.30 -19.67
N GLU A 56 18.85 -5.24 -20.46
CA GLU A 56 20.08 -4.44 -20.44
C GLU A 56 20.04 -3.37 -19.33
N VAL A 57 20.43 -3.77 -18.12
CA VAL A 57 20.55 -2.86 -16.97
C VAL A 57 22.00 -2.76 -16.49
N GLU A 58 22.58 -1.57 -16.63
CA GLU A 58 23.97 -1.24 -16.29
C GLU A 58 24.07 -0.25 -15.13
N PHE A 59 25.10 -0.41 -14.31
CA PHE A 59 25.44 0.57 -13.28
C PHE A 59 26.42 1.60 -13.83
N PHE A 60 26.15 2.88 -13.56
CA PHE A 60 27.09 3.95 -13.81
C PHE A 60 27.54 4.55 -12.48
N GLN A 61 28.83 4.38 -12.16
CA GLN A 61 29.36 4.69 -10.83
C GLN A 61 29.90 6.12 -10.76
N CYS A 62 29.48 6.82 -9.71
CA CYS A 62 29.98 8.12 -9.28
C CYS A 62 30.63 7.94 -7.89
N GLU A 63 31.76 8.60 -7.63
CA GLU A 63 32.48 8.42 -6.37
C GLU A 63 31.78 9.15 -5.21
N ASP A 64 31.66 10.47 -5.30
CA ASP A 64 31.05 11.31 -4.26
C ASP A 64 29.69 11.86 -4.72
N PRO A 65 28.58 11.54 -4.02
CA PRO A 65 27.26 12.08 -4.34
C PRO A 65 27.12 13.59 -4.11
N ASN A 66 28.09 14.27 -3.50
CA ASN A 66 28.04 15.71 -3.20
C ASN A 66 29.14 16.52 -3.91
N ASP A 67 30.11 15.88 -4.58
CA ASP A 67 31.07 16.59 -5.42
C ASP A 67 30.43 16.96 -6.76
N PHE A 68 29.82 18.15 -6.79
CA PHE A 68 29.15 18.67 -7.97
C PHE A 68 30.06 18.72 -9.21
N TYR A 69 31.35 19.03 -9.05
CA TYR A 69 32.27 19.14 -10.19
C TYR A 69 32.57 17.77 -10.78
N ALA A 70 32.88 16.79 -9.93
CA ALA A 70 33.07 15.40 -10.37
C ALA A 70 31.80 14.83 -11.01
N LEU A 71 30.63 15.11 -10.44
CA LEU A 71 29.33 14.69 -10.97
C LEU A 71 29.05 15.27 -12.35
N LYS A 72 29.39 16.54 -12.61
CA LYS A 72 29.28 17.13 -13.96
C LYS A 72 30.16 16.41 -14.97
N PHE A 73 31.40 16.09 -14.60
CA PHE A 73 32.30 15.35 -15.48
C PHE A 73 31.75 13.95 -15.79
N LYS A 74 31.21 13.27 -14.77
CA LYS A 74 30.56 11.97 -14.90
C LYS A 74 29.29 12.00 -15.75
N ALA A 75 28.45 13.02 -15.61
CA ALA A 75 27.27 13.20 -16.45
C ALA A 75 27.67 13.35 -17.93
N ALA A 76 28.67 14.20 -18.23
CA ALA A 76 29.17 14.42 -19.58
C ALA A 76 29.83 13.15 -20.18
N GLU A 77 30.55 12.39 -19.36
CA GLU A 77 31.10 11.07 -19.74
C GLU A 77 29.98 10.13 -20.19
N LEU A 78 28.93 9.97 -19.38
CA LEU A 78 27.80 9.11 -19.70
C LEU A 78 27.07 9.59 -20.96
N TYR A 79 26.75 10.87 -21.04
CA TYR A 79 26.05 11.46 -22.19
C TYR A 79 26.81 11.22 -23.50
N LYS A 80 28.11 11.52 -23.52
CA LYS A 80 28.97 11.31 -24.68
C LYS A 80 29.05 9.83 -25.07
N ASN A 81 29.17 8.94 -24.10
CA ASN A 81 29.22 7.50 -24.36
C ASN A 81 27.90 7.03 -24.98
N ILE A 82 26.76 7.40 -24.41
CA ILE A 82 25.45 7.04 -24.96
C ILE A 82 25.32 7.56 -26.40
N LYS A 83 25.64 8.83 -26.67
CA LYS A 83 25.55 9.38 -28.02
C LYS A 83 26.52 8.77 -29.02
N ALA A 84 27.68 8.28 -28.58
CA ALA A 84 28.63 7.60 -29.44
C ALA A 84 28.12 6.20 -29.89
N PHE A 85 27.45 5.47 -28.99
CA PHE A 85 26.98 4.11 -29.28
C PHE A 85 25.52 4.03 -29.75
N TYR A 86 24.69 4.99 -29.37
CA TYR A 86 23.24 5.03 -29.62
C TYR A 86 22.79 6.44 -30.06
N PRO A 87 23.29 6.97 -31.19
CA PRO A 87 23.07 8.37 -31.60
C PRO A 87 21.59 8.73 -31.81
N GLU A 88 20.82 7.77 -32.34
CA GLU A 88 19.40 7.94 -32.71
C GLU A 88 18.41 7.60 -31.58
N GLU A 89 18.90 7.05 -30.46
CA GLU A 89 18.01 6.70 -29.36
C GLU A 89 17.63 7.92 -28.52
N THR A 90 16.38 7.95 -28.10
CA THR A 90 15.89 8.95 -27.15
C THR A 90 16.47 8.66 -25.78
N ILE A 91 16.93 9.69 -25.06
CA ILE A 91 17.48 9.57 -23.73
C ILE A 91 16.50 10.19 -22.74
N ALA A 92 16.01 9.37 -21.80
CA ALA A 92 15.14 9.82 -20.71
C ALA A 92 15.90 9.71 -19.38
N LEU A 93 16.35 10.84 -18.85
CA LEU A 93 16.97 10.91 -17.53
C LEU A 93 15.89 11.16 -16.49
N ASN A 94 15.59 10.21 -15.63
CA ASN A 94 14.78 10.44 -14.44
C ASN A 94 15.64 11.03 -13.31
N ALA A 95 15.50 12.33 -13.09
CA ALA A 95 16.22 13.11 -12.08
C ALA A 95 15.45 13.27 -10.76
N THR A 96 14.35 12.52 -10.58
CA THR A 96 13.53 12.57 -9.34
C THR A 96 14.31 12.17 -8.11
N CYS A 97 15.11 11.12 -8.26
CA CYS A 97 15.97 10.59 -7.22
C CYS A 97 17.40 11.11 -7.39
N GLY A 98 18.32 10.61 -6.56
CA GLY A 98 19.64 11.17 -6.37
C GLY A 98 19.73 12.24 -5.28
N THR A 99 20.96 12.62 -4.95
CA THR A 99 21.20 13.83 -4.15
C THR A 99 20.94 15.06 -5.00
N LYS A 100 20.64 16.21 -4.36
CA LYS A 100 20.42 17.46 -5.08
C LYS A 100 21.58 17.85 -6.02
N PRO A 101 22.87 17.75 -5.60
CA PRO A 101 23.99 18.01 -6.52
C PRO A 101 23.99 17.06 -7.73
N MET A 102 23.68 15.77 -7.53
CA MET A 102 23.63 14.79 -8.61
C MET A 102 22.48 15.07 -9.59
N SER A 103 21.26 15.28 -9.09
CA SER A 103 20.11 15.62 -9.93
C SER A 103 20.36 16.89 -10.74
N LEU A 104 20.98 17.91 -10.14
CA LEU A 104 21.33 19.14 -10.84
C LEU A 104 22.39 18.91 -11.93
N ALA A 105 23.48 18.22 -11.61
CA ALA A 105 24.59 17.98 -12.54
C ALA A 105 24.13 17.18 -13.77
N PHE A 106 23.34 16.12 -13.56
CA PHE A 106 22.81 15.30 -14.64
C PHE A 106 21.71 16.03 -15.42
N THR A 107 20.79 16.75 -14.77
CA THR A 107 19.76 17.52 -15.49
C THR A 107 20.40 18.53 -16.44
N MET A 108 21.42 19.26 -16.00
CA MET A 108 22.14 20.24 -16.85
C MET A 108 22.78 19.63 -18.09
N GLU A 109 23.23 18.39 -18.02
CA GLU A 109 23.89 17.72 -19.15
C GLU A 109 22.87 17.09 -20.11
N PHE A 110 21.78 16.52 -19.57
CA PHE A 110 20.80 15.75 -20.36
C PHE A 110 19.64 16.61 -20.88
N ASP A 111 19.53 17.89 -20.51
CA ASP A 111 18.55 18.82 -21.06
C ASP A 111 18.94 19.30 -22.48
N ASN A 112 18.67 18.44 -23.47
CA ASN A 112 19.04 18.70 -24.86
C ASN A 112 18.04 18.04 -25.83
N LEU A 113 16.87 18.66 -25.95
CA LEU A 113 15.75 18.15 -26.75
C LEU A 113 16.07 18.03 -28.24
N GLU A 114 16.90 18.93 -28.78
CA GLU A 114 17.35 18.87 -30.19
C GLU A 114 18.13 17.59 -30.49
N GLN A 115 18.74 17.00 -29.46
CA GLN A 115 19.45 15.73 -29.53
C GLN A 115 18.65 14.60 -28.87
N PHE A 116 17.32 14.69 -28.85
CA PHE A 116 16.42 13.66 -28.29
C PHE A 116 16.77 13.26 -26.84
N SER A 117 17.25 14.20 -26.03
CA SER A 117 17.58 13.96 -24.63
C SER A 117 16.73 14.85 -23.74
N MET A 118 16.11 14.26 -22.72
CA MET A 118 15.23 14.98 -21.80
C MET A 118 15.38 14.50 -20.36
N PRO A 119 15.56 15.43 -19.41
CA PRO A 119 15.42 15.14 -17.99
C PRO A 119 13.94 15.14 -17.58
N LEU A 120 13.61 14.24 -16.66
CA LEU A 120 12.27 13.97 -16.16
C LEU A 120 12.23 14.09 -14.64
N TYR A 121 11.10 14.53 -14.11
CA TYR A 121 10.76 14.49 -12.70
C TYR A 121 9.40 13.83 -12.50
N THR A 122 9.35 12.81 -11.66
CA THR A 122 8.17 12.01 -11.35
C THR A 122 7.49 12.63 -10.14
N ASP A 123 6.44 13.41 -10.41
CA ASP A 123 5.58 13.98 -9.37
C ASP A 123 4.51 12.94 -9.02
N THR A 124 4.87 12.00 -8.15
CA THR A 124 3.98 10.92 -7.71
C THR A 124 2.73 11.45 -7.01
N ILE A 125 2.82 12.59 -6.30
CA ILE A 125 1.69 13.19 -5.60
C ILE A 125 0.62 13.65 -6.59
N ASN A 126 1.03 14.40 -7.61
CA ASN A 126 0.11 14.95 -8.61
C ASN A 126 -0.06 14.03 -9.83
N LYS A 127 0.49 12.80 -9.77
CA LYS A 127 0.33 11.75 -10.78
C LYS A 127 0.71 12.25 -12.17
N ARG A 128 1.90 12.84 -12.29
CA ARG A 128 2.42 13.39 -13.56
C ARG A 128 3.92 13.20 -13.66
N VAL A 129 4.42 13.15 -14.89
CA VAL A 129 5.86 13.14 -15.18
C VAL A 129 6.20 14.45 -15.89
N ILE A 130 7.06 15.26 -15.27
CA ILE A 130 7.42 16.59 -15.73
C ILE A 130 8.72 16.51 -16.53
N ILE A 131 8.76 17.12 -17.71
CA ILE A 131 10.02 17.32 -18.44
C ILE A 131 10.69 18.56 -17.83
N LEU A 132 11.91 18.40 -17.31
CA LEU A 132 12.68 19.48 -16.68
C LEU A 132 13.42 20.31 -17.75
N ASN A 133 12.66 21.02 -18.57
CA ASN A 133 13.17 21.89 -19.64
C ASN A 133 12.48 23.27 -19.59
N ASP A 134 13.11 24.29 -20.16
CA ASP A 134 12.63 25.68 -20.18
C ASP A 134 11.55 25.97 -21.25
N ASN A 135 11.19 24.99 -22.08
CA ASN A 135 10.16 25.12 -23.10
C ASN A 135 8.76 25.02 -22.49
N GLU A 136 8.13 26.18 -22.28
CA GLU A 136 6.76 26.33 -21.74
C GLU A 136 5.66 25.62 -22.56
N LYS A 137 5.96 25.16 -23.78
CA LYS A 137 4.99 24.45 -24.64
C LYS A 137 4.96 22.95 -24.41
N LEU A 138 5.86 22.41 -23.59
CA LEU A 138 5.89 20.98 -23.30
C LEU A 138 4.83 20.63 -22.24
N ASP A 139 3.95 19.70 -22.61
CA ASP A 139 3.03 19.09 -21.66
C ASP A 139 3.74 18.04 -20.80
N PHE A 140 3.10 17.70 -19.67
CA PHE A 140 3.54 16.57 -18.86
C PHE A 140 3.43 15.26 -19.63
N LEU A 141 4.38 14.36 -19.41
CA LEU A 141 4.28 12.99 -19.91
C LEU A 141 3.20 12.22 -19.14
N PRO A 142 2.52 11.26 -19.79
CA PRO A 142 1.52 10.42 -19.14
C PRO A 142 2.08 9.71 -17.91
N TYR A 143 1.31 9.70 -16.83
CA TYR A 143 1.58 8.92 -15.64
C TYR A 143 0.68 7.68 -15.65
N SER A 144 1.29 6.50 -15.73
CA SER A 144 0.56 5.24 -15.83
C SER A 144 0.60 4.48 -14.50
N ASP A 145 -0.50 3.81 -14.16
CA ASP A 145 -0.56 2.84 -13.07
C ASP A 145 0.14 1.54 -13.51
N VAL A 146 1.39 1.36 -13.09
CA VAL A 146 2.31 0.33 -13.63
C VAL A 146 2.76 -0.69 -12.58
N LEU A 147 2.59 -0.37 -11.30
CA LEU A 147 2.93 -1.28 -10.20
C LEU A 147 1.71 -2.11 -9.82
N ASN A 148 1.93 -3.32 -9.31
CA ASN A 148 0.97 -4.04 -8.49
C ASN A 148 1.37 -3.97 -7.00
N ILE A 149 0.56 -4.53 -6.10
CA ILE A 149 0.82 -4.50 -4.65
C ILE A 149 2.14 -5.22 -4.30
N GLN A 150 2.41 -6.37 -4.92
CA GLN A 150 3.66 -7.12 -4.73
C GLN A 150 4.88 -6.30 -5.15
N ASP A 151 4.81 -5.64 -6.31
CA ASP A 151 5.89 -4.80 -6.83
C ASP A 151 6.19 -3.66 -5.87
N TYR A 152 5.14 -3.01 -5.36
CA TYR A 152 5.26 -1.89 -4.45
C TYR A 152 5.93 -2.29 -3.13
N PHE A 153 5.52 -3.41 -2.53
CA PHE A 153 6.17 -3.96 -1.35
C PHE A 153 7.60 -4.39 -1.62
N ASN A 154 7.85 -5.08 -2.74
CA ASN A 154 9.19 -5.51 -3.14
C ASN A 154 10.14 -4.31 -3.28
N LEU A 155 9.71 -3.22 -3.92
CA LEU A 155 10.50 -1.99 -4.05
C LEU A 155 10.73 -1.27 -2.71
N ASN A 156 9.94 -1.56 -1.67
CA ASN A 156 10.15 -1.14 -0.28
C ASN A 156 10.82 -2.25 0.56
N HIS A 157 11.45 -3.25 -0.07
CA HIS A 157 12.16 -4.36 0.56
C HIS A 157 11.31 -5.23 1.50
N PHE A 158 10.01 -5.32 1.23
CA PHE A 158 9.09 -6.21 1.90
C PHE A 158 8.72 -7.37 0.98
N ASP A 159 8.98 -8.59 1.43
CA ASP A 159 8.66 -9.81 0.70
C ASP A 159 7.34 -10.35 1.17
N VAL A 160 6.33 -10.33 0.29
CA VAL A 160 4.99 -10.86 0.57
C VAL A 160 5.00 -12.35 0.24
N HIS A 161 4.67 -13.18 1.23
CA HIS A 161 4.61 -14.65 1.09
C HIS A 161 3.18 -15.16 1.02
N GLU A 162 2.25 -14.43 1.63
CA GLU A 162 0.84 -14.74 1.61
C GLU A 162 0.04 -13.46 1.38
N GLN A 163 -0.98 -13.55 0.55
CA GLN A 163 -1.96 -12.49 0.36
C GLN A 163 -3.25 -13.14 -0.11
N ARG A 164 -4.37 -12.74 0.48
CA ARG A 164 -5.69 -13.16 -0.01
C ARG A 164 -6.14 -12.20 -1.10
N PHE A 165 -6.00 -12.65 -2.35
CA PHE A 165 -6.89 -12.23 -3.43
C PHE A 165 -8.17 -13.07 -3.28
N GLU A 166 -8.96 -12.83 -2.23
CA GLU A 166 -10.13 -13.68 -2.00
C GLU A 166 -11.11 -13.61 -3.19
N ASP A 167 -11.72 -14.76 -3.48
CA ASP A 167 -12.68 -14.97 -4.55
C ASP A 167 -13.85 -13.99 -4.40
N PHE A 168 -13.84 -12.92 -5.22
CA PHE A 168 -14.79 -11.81 -5.17
C PHE A 168 -16.26 -12.24 -5.14
N ALA A 169 -16.56 -13.47 -5.58
CA ALA A 169 -17.88 -14.06 -5.48
C ALA A 169 -18.39 -14.15 -4.03
N GLN A 170 -17.59 -14.67 -3.09
CA GLN A 170 -18.05 -14.88 -1.71
C GLN A 170 -18.30 -13.57 -0.95
N MET A 171 -17.45 -12.56 -1.15
CA MET A 171 -17.65 -11.24 -0.53
C MET A 171 -18.89 -10.54 -1.08
N ARG A 172 -19.14 -10.67 -2.39
CA ARG A 172 -20.36 -10.12 -3.02
C ARG A 172 -21.61 -10.87 -2.55
N ASP A 173 -21.53 -12.18 -2.37
CA ASP A 173 -22.63 -12.98 -1.79
C ASP A 173 -22.93 -12.55 -0.34
N ARG A 174 -21.89 -12.20 0.42
CA ARG A 174 -22.02 -11.71 1.81
C ARG A 174 -22.30 -10.21 1.92
N GLU A 175 -22.27 -9.41 0.84
CA GLU A 175 -22.41 -7.95 0.86
C GLU A 175 -23.66 -7.49 1.65
N SER A 176 -24.78 -8.20 1.48
CA SER A 176 -26.03 -7.88 2.17
C SER A 176 -25.93 -8.07 3.69
N LEU A 177 -25.28 -9.16 4.14
CA LEU A 177 -24.99 -9.44 5.54
C LEU A 177 -23.99 -8.43 6.10
N THR A 178 -22.89 -8.18 5.40
CA THR A 178 -21.84 -7.24 5.83
C THR A 178 -22.42 -5.85 6.13
N LYS A 179 -23.28 -5.34 5.24
CA LYS A 179 -23.96 -4.05 5.45
C LYS A 179 -24.97 -4.09 6.60
N GLN A 180 -25.65 -5.22 6.80
CA GLN A 180 -26.55 -5.38 7.94
C GLN A 180 -25.78 -5.36 9.26
N ILE A 181 -24.64 -6.05 9.34
CA ILE A 181 -23.77 -6.02 10.52
C ILE A 181 -23.29 -4.60 10.78
N MET A 182 -22.86 -3.85 9.76
CA MET A 182 -22.49 -2.43 9.91
C MET A 182 -23.63 -1.58 10.49
N ASN A 183 -24.85 -1.74 9.97
CA ASN A 183 -26.02 -1.01 10.49
C ASN A 183 -26.34 -1.40 11.94
N ALA A 184 -26.22 -2.68 12.29
CA ALA A 184 -26.40 -3.16 13.66
C ALA A 184 -25.29 -2.62 14.58
N ALA A 185 -24.04 -2.54 14.11
CA ALA A 185 -22.93 -1.99 14.86
C ALA A 185 -23.14 -0.52 15.22
N ARG A 186 -23.64 0.27 14.26
CA ARG A 186 -23.97 1.68 14.47
C ARG A 186 -25.06 1.88 15.52
N ASN A 187 -26.15 1.13 15.41
CA ASN A 187 -27.33 1.34 16.25
C ASN A 187 -27.22 0.64 17.61
N PHE A 188 -26.50 -0.49 17.66
CA PHE A 188 -26.42 -1.36 18.83
C PHE A 188 -25.01 -1.93 19.02
N PRO A 189 -24.03 -1.08 19.37
CA PRO A 189 -22.62 -1.48 19.43
C PRO A 189 -22.35 -2.67 20.38
N LYS A 190 -23.13 -2.80 21.46
CA LYS A 190 -23.07 -3.92 22.42
C LYS A 190 -23.38 -5.27 21.78
N ALA A 191 -24.22 -5.33 20.75
CA ALA A 191 -24.56 -6.57 20.06
C ALA A 191 -23.36 -7.12 19.28
N VAL A 192 -22.59 -6.23 18.63
CA VAL A 192 -21.36 -6.60 17.92
C VAL A 192 -20.27 -7.00 18.91
N SER A 193 -20.09 -6.27 20.02
CA SER A 193 -19.14 -6.71 21.06
C SER A 193 -19.50 -8.08 21.65
N ALA A 194 -20.80 -8.37 21.83
CA ALA A 194 -21.26 -9.68 22.27
C ALA A 194 -20.99 -10.77 21.23
N MET A 195 -21.24 -10.49 19.94
CA MET A 195 -20.91 -11.41 18.85
C MET A 195 -19.41 -11.72 18.79
N ASN A 196 -18.57 -10.70 18.86
CA ASN A 196 -17.12 -10.87 18.87
C ASN A 196 -16.67 -11.74 20.05
N ALA A 197 -17.25 -11.55 21.23
CA ALA A 197 -16.95 -12.38 22.40
C ALA A 197 -17.39 -13.85 22.23
N ILE A 198 -18.54 -14.10 21.60
CA ILE A 198 -19.00 -15.46 21.26
C ILE A 198 -18.02 -16.10 20.28
N CYS A 199 -17.66 -15.40 19.20
CA CYS A 199 -16.71 -15.91 18.21
C CYS A 199 -15.36 -16.19 18.87
N GLN A 200 -14.81 -15.27 19.67
CA GLN A 200 -13.50 -15.44 20.32
C GLN A 200 -13.44 -16.68 21.23
N SER A 201 -14.56 -17.09 21.83
CA SER A 201 -14.62 -18.29 22.67
C SER A 201 -14.39 -19.61 21.93
N THR A 202 -14.47 -19.59 20.60
CA THR A 202 -14.19 -20.74 19.72
C THR A 202 -12.72 -20.96 19.44
N ASN A 203 -11.84 -20.02 19.79
CA ASN A 203 -10.42 -20.02 19.39
C ASN A 203 -10.20 -20.10 17.86
N PHE A 204 -11.02 -19.44 17.05
CA PHE A 204 -10.90 -19.43 15.57
C PHE A 204 -9.55 -18.95 15.01
N ASN A 205 -8.66 -18.38 15.82
CA ASN A 205 -7.31 -17.99 15.41
C ASN A 205 -6.29 -19.16 15.49
N ASP A 206 -6.67 -20.29 16.07
CA ASP A 206 -5.82 -21.46 16.23
C ASP A 206 -6.61 -22.69 15.77
N ASP A 207 -6.39 -23.11 14.53
CA ASP A 207 -7.10 -24.25 13.91
C ASP A 207 -6.98 -25.54 14.73
N ALA A 208 -5.88 -25.71 15.48
CA ALA A 208 -5.69 -26.88 16.34
C ALA A 208 -6.53 -26.82 17.64
N LYS A 209 -7.03 -25.64 18.02
CA LYS A 209 -7.86 -25.41 19.22
C LYS A 209 -9.28 -24.95 18.89
N PHE A 210 -9.64 -24.89 17.61
CA PHE A 210 -10.94 -24.42 17.19
C PHE A 210 -12.07 -25.33 17.69
N ASP A 211 -12.96 -24.76 18.52
CA ASP A 211 -14.23 -25.37 18.91
C ASP A 211 -15.36 -24.68 18.15
N ASN A 212 -16.00 -25.40 17.24
CA ASN A 212 -17.07 -24.83 16.43
C ASN A 212 -18.32 -24.46 17.24
N THR A 213 -18.41 -24.81 18.53
CA THR A 213 -19.57 -24.53 19.37
C THR A 213 -19.24 -23.59 20.53
N ALA A 214 -19.97 -22.49 20.62
CA ALA A 214 -19.88 -21.52 21.69
C ALA A 214 -21.13 -21.56 22.58
N GLN A 215 -20.93 -21.71 23.90
CA GLN A 215 -22.03 -21.63 24.87
C GLN A 215 -22.42 -20.17 25.13
N LEU A 216 -23.72 -19.90 25.06
CA LEU A 216 -24.30 -18.59 25.32
C LEU A 216 -24.56 -18.41 26.81
N LYS A 217 -24.05 -17.30 27.37
CA LYS A 217 -24.34 -16.91 28.77
C LYS A 217 -25.80 -16.53 28.98
N TYR A 218 -26.46 -16.04 27.94
CA TYR A 218 -27.85 -15.59 27.96
C TYR A 218 -28.51 -15.89 26.63
N THR A 219 -29.83 -16.12 26.64
CA THR A 219 -30.62 -16.28 25.42
C THR A 219 -30.53 -15.02 24.54
N PRO A 220 -30.21 -15.14 23.24
CA PRO A 220 -30.10 -14.00 22.34
C PRO A 220 -31.42 -13.27 22.20
N LYS A 221 -31.38 -11.94 22.33
CA LYS A 221 -32.54 -11.04 22.17
C LYS A 221 -32.14 -9.81 21.35
N GLY A 222 -33.13 -9.09 20.85
CA GLY A 222 -32.94 -7.85 20.08
C GLY A 222 -31.98 -8.05 18.90
N ASP A 223 -31.04 -7.13 18.75
CA ASP A 223 -30.14 -7.07 17.60
C ASP A 223 -29.14 -8.22 17.55
N LEU A 224 -28.71 -8.76 18.70
CA LEU A 224 -27.87 -9.96 18.71
C LEU A 224 -28.59 -11.14 18.09
N LYS A 225 -29.89 -11.32 18.38
CA LYS A 225 -30.72 -12.34 17.75
C LYS A 225 -30.87 -12.07 16.24
N ALA A 226 -31.03 -10.82 15.84
CA ALA A 226 -31.14 -10.45 14.43
C ALA A 226 -29.86 -10.80 13.66
N ILE A 227 -28.67 -10.44 14.20
CA ILE A 227 -27.38 -10.79 13.57
C ILE A 227 -27.22 -12.32 13.47
N LEU A 228 -27.48 -13.06 14.55
CA LEU A 228 -27.42 -14.54 14.54
C LEU A 228 -28.40 -15.15 13.52
N SER A 229 -29.60 -14.60 13.40
CA SER A 229 -30.60 -15.06 12.42
C SER A 229 -30.12 -14.83 10.99
N THR A 230 -29.58 -13.64 10.69
CA THR A 230 -29.06 -13.35 9.34
C THR A 230 -27.83 -14.21 9.02
N ALA A 231 -26.92 -14.40 9.98
CA ALA A 231 -25.77 -15.27 9.81
C ALA A 231 -26.18 -16.74 9.55
N GLN A 232 -27.21 -17.23 10.24
CA GLN A 232 -27.78 -18.54 9.99
C GLN A 232 -28.39 -18.66 8.58
N ASN A 233 -29.08 -17.64 8.10
CA ASN A 233 -29.65 -17.63 6.74
C ASN A 233 -28.58 -17.64 5.64
N HIS A 234 -27.38 -17.13 5.92
CA HIS A 234 -26.22 -17.22 5.02
C HIS A 234 -25.39 -18.50 5.24
N GLY A 235 -25.86 -19.43 6.08
CA GLY A 235 -25.19 -20.72 6.32
C GLY A 235 -23.90 -20.63 7.11
N LEU A 236 -23.63 -19.52 7.81
CA LEU A 236 -22.38 -19.33 8.56
C LEU A 236 -22.40 -19.99 9.94
N LEU A 237 -23.60 -20.16 10.50
CA LEU A 237 -23.79 -20.77 11.81
C LEU A 237 -25.18 -21.36 11.95
N LYS A 238 -25.40 -22.11 13.03
CA LYS A 238 -26.71 -22.47 13.58
C LYS A 238 -26.74 -22.01 15.03
N TYR A 239 -27.89 -21.58 15.53
CA TYR A 239 -27.99 -21.19 16.94
C TYR A 239 -29.29 -21.64 17.62
N THR A 240 -29.19 -21.84 18.93
CA THR A 240 -30.31 -22.13 19.84
C THR A 240 -30.37 -21.07 20.92
N ASN A 241 -31.16 -21.29 21.97
CA ASN A 241 -31.20 -20.40 23.13
C ASN A 241 -29.94 -20.50 24.00
N GLU A 242 -29.15 -21.57 23.85
CA GLU A 242 -28.03 -21.93 24.73
C GLU A 242 -26.68 -22.04 24.01
N TYR A 243 -26.68 -22.28 22.69
CA TYR A 243 -25.47 -22.55 21.93
C TYR A 243 -25.50 -21.88 20.55
N VAL A 244 -24.32 -21.51 20.05
CA VAL A 244 -24.05 -21.16 18.65
C VAL A 244 -23.05 -22.16 18.10
N THR A 245 -23.34 -22.78 16.97
CA THR A 245 -22.44 -23.68 16.26
C THR A 245 -22.07 -23.05 14.92
N PHE A 246 -20.81 -22.68 14.74
CA PHE A 246 -20.27 -22.12 13.51
C PHE A 246 -20.01 -23.21 12.48
N GLU A 247 -20.18 -22.88 11.20
CA GLU A 247 -19.93 -23.82 10.10
C GLU A 247 -18.43 -24.12 9.95
N SER A 248 -17.57 -23.11 10.16
CA SER A 248 -16.11 -23.22 10.05
C SER A 248 -15.39 -22.17 10.91
N ALA A 249 -14.08 -22.32 11.05
CA ALA A 249 -13.22 -21.31 11.67
C ALA A 249 -13.29 -19.98 10.91
N ASP A 250 -13.35 -20.02 9.58
CA ASP A 250 -13.51 -18.82 8.74
C ASP A 250 -14.85 -18.12 8.98
N ALA A 251 -15.94 -18.86 9.16
CA ALA A 251 -17.23 -18.29 9.49
C ALA A 251 -17.21 -17.59 10.87
N ALA A 252 -16.53 -18.19 11.86
CA ALA A 252 -16.32 -17.58 13.17
C ALA A 252 -15.41 -16.34 13.08
N ARG A 253 -14.34 -16.37 12.29
CA ARG A 253 -13.42 -15.23 12.07
C ARG A 253 -14.12 -14.06 11.39
N TYR A 254 -14.90 -14.34 10.34
CA TYR A 254 -15.70 -13.33 9.64
C TYR A 254 -16.69 -12.66 10.61
N LEU A 255 -17.49 -13.44 11.36
CA LEU A 255 -18.46 -12.89 12.31
C LEU A 255 -17.81 -12.22 13.52
N GLY A 256 -16.60 -12.63 13.90
CA GLY A 256 -15.81 -12.10 15.01
C GLY A 256 -15.09 -10.79 14.71
N GLY A 257 -15.09 -10.34 13.46
CA GLY A 257 -14.50 -9.05 13.09
C GLY A 257 -14.13 -8.92 11.62
N GLY A 258 -13.84 -10.03 10.92
CA GLY A 258 -13.40 -10.03 9.53
C GLY A 258 -14.42 -9.43 8.55
N TRP A 259 -15.71 -9.39 8.91
CA TRP A 259 -16.73 -8.69 8.13
C TRP A 259 -16.40 -7.22 7.86
N PHE A 260 -15.60 -6.58 8.72
CA PHE A 260 -15.24 -5.18 8.54
C PHE A 260 -14.19 -4.98 7.45
N GLU A 261 -13.26 -5.93 7.28
CA GLU A 261 -12.34 -5.96 6.15
C GLU A 261 -13.12 -6.13 4.83
N ASP A 262 -14.08 -7.06 4.79
CA ASP A 262 -15.01 -7.24 3.65
C ASP A 262 -15.75 -5.93 3.33
N LEU A 263 -16.19 -5.18 4.35
CA LEU A 263 -16.88 -3.90 4.16
C LEU A 263 -15.95 -2.87 3.49
N ILE A 264 -14.69 -2.80 3.91
CA ILE A 264 -13.67 -1.90 3.35
C ILE A 264 -13.35 -2.30 1.91
N TYR A 265 -13.19 -3.60 1.64
CA TYR A 265 -13.02 -4.13 0.29
C TYR A 265 -14.17 -3.70 -0.63
N LEU A 266 -15.42 -3.97 -0.23
CA LEU A 266 -16.62 -3.64 -1.00
C LEU A 266 -16.74 -2.11 -1.24
N ALA A 267 -16.30 -1.30 -0.28
CA ALA A 267 -16.30 0.15 -0.43
C ALA A 267 -15.21 0.62 -1.40
N ALA A 268 -14.02 0.01 -1.35
CA ALA A 268 -12.91 0.31 -2.25
C ALA A 268 -13.24 -0.05 -3.70
N GLU A 269 -13.89 -1.20 -3.92
CA GLU A 269 -14.40 -1.60 -5.23
C GLU A 269 -15.39 -0.56 -5.78
N LYS A 270 -16.35 -0.11 -4.96
CA LYS A 270 -17.32 0.91 -5.37
C LYS A 270 -16.72 2.30 -5.57
N ALA A 271 -15.69 2.65 -4.81
CA ALA A 271 -14.93 3.87 -4.99
C ALA A 271 -14.05 3.83 -6.26
N GLY A 272 -13.89 2.66 -6.88
CA GLY A 272 -13.05 2.45 -8.06
C GLY A 272 -11.57 2.59 -7.73
N ILE A 273 -11.12 1.97 -6.63
CA ILE A 273 -9.70 1.80 -6.31
C ILE A 273 -9.11 0.73 -7.24
N ASP A 274 -7.89 0.94 -7.76
CA ASP A 274 -7.32 0.10 -8.82
C ASP A 274 -7.02 -1.32 -8.34
N LYS A 275 -6.44 -1.43 -7.14
CA LYS A 275 -6.00 -2.70 -6.56
C LYS A 275 -6.31 -2.75 -5.07
N VAL A 276 -6.80 -3.89 -4.62
CA VAL A 276 -7.10 -4.17 -3.21
C VAL A 276 -6.60 -5.56 -2.87
N ALA A 277 -5.95 -5.71 -1.73
CA ALA A 277 -5.58 -7.00 -1.15
C ALA A 277 -5.98 -7.01 0.33
N LEU A 278 -6.39 -8.17 0.83
CA LEU A 278 -6.68 -8.40 2.24
C LEU A 278 -5.66 -9.34 2.85
N ASN A 279 -5.44 -9.21 4.16
CA ASN A 279 -4.61 -10.10 4.96
C ASN A 279 -3.26 -10.37 4.27
N VAL A 280 -2.56 -9.30 3.92
CA VAL A 280 -1.26 -9.36 3.26
C VAL A 280 -0.21 -9.65 4.32
N GLU A 281 0.51 -10.76 4.17
CA GLU A 281 1.54 -11.19 5.09
C GLU A 281 2.91 -11.28 4.43
N GLY A 282 3.93 -10.88 5.18
CA GLY A 282 5.30 -10.95 4.68
C GLY A 282 6.33 -10.54 5.71
N HIS A 283 7.56 -10.36 5.24
CA HIS A 283 8.68 -9.95 6.09
C HIS A 283 9.67 -9.05 5.36
N LEU A 284 10.51 -8.37 6.13
CA LEU A 284 11.58 -7.52 5.61
C LEU A 284 12.72 -8.36 5.01
N MET A 285 13.12 -8.07 3.78
CA MET A 285 14.17 -8.82 3.05
C MET A 285 15.58 -8.67 3.65
N SER A 286 15.83 -7.61 4.42
CA SER A 286 17.18 -7.24 4.88
C SER A 286 17.55 -7.69 6.29
N GLN A 287 16.81 -8.63 6.90
CA GLN A 287 17.15 -9.11 8.24
C GLN A 287 18.40 -10.00 8.20
N ARG A 288 19.57 -9.40 8.48
CA ARG A 288 20.80 -10.12 8.83
C ARG A 288 20.65 -10.71 10.24
N ASP A 289 20.77 -12.04 10.33
CA ASP A 289 20.98 -12.83 11.55
C ASP A 289 19.84 -12.86 12.60
N GLY A 290 18.57 -12.84 12.18
CA GLY A 290 17.41 -12.99 13.07
C GLY A 290 16.28 -13.84 12.47
N LYS A 291 15.32 -14.27 13.32
CA LYS A 291 14.05 -14.81 12.83
C LYS A 291 13.29 -13.68 12.10
N PRO A 292 12.76 -13.91 10.89
CA PRO A 292 12.03 -12.90 10.16
C PRO A 292 10.85 -12.37 10.99
N VAL A 293 10.76 -11.04 11.10
CA VAL A 293 9.58 -10.40 11.70
C VAL A 293 8.46 -10.41 10.68
N LEU A 294 7.50 -11.32 10.90
CA LEU A 294 6.28 -11.37 10.12
C LEU A 294 5.42 -10.15 10.44
N ASN A 295 4.95 -9.49 9.40
CA ASN A 295 3.96 -8.42 9.49
C ASN A 295 2.74 -8.80 8.66
N GLU A 296 1.58 -8.39 9.15
CA GLU A 296 0.27 -8.60 8.55
C GLU A 296 -0.38 -7.22 8.36
N PHE A 297 -1.02 -7.05 7.20
CA PHE A 297 -1.82 -5.88 6.85
C PHE A 297 -3.25 -6.32 6.54
N ASP A 298 -4.20 -5.85 7.36
CA ASP A 298 -5.63 -6.21 7.23
C ASP A 298 -6.15 -5.90 5.81
N VAL A 299 -5.96 -4.66 5.34
CA VAL A 299 -6.34 -4.22 3.99
C VAL A 299 -5.24 -3.35 3.39
N VAL A 300 -4.84 -3.65 2.16
CA VAL A 300 -3.92 -2.83 1.36
C VAL A 300 -4.66 -2.35 0.11
N LEU A 301 -4.71 -1.02 -0.05
CA LEU A 301 -5.30 -0.33 -1.19
C LEU A 301 -4.16 0.26 -2.03
N MET A 302 -4.30 0.21 -3.35
CA MET A 302 -3.40 0.91 -4.24
C MET A 302 -4.15 1.56 -5.38
N HIS A 303 -3.79 2.81 -5.67
CA HIS A 303 -4.31 3.55 -6.81
C HIS A 303 -3.23 4.46 -7.38
N ASN A 304 -3.02 4.43 -8.70
CA ASN A 304 -2.01 5.24 -9.39
C ASN A 304 -0.60 5.18 -8.75
N ASN A 305 -0.11 3.97 -8.47
CA ASN A 305 1.16 3.73 -7.77
C ASN A 305 1.27 4.45 -6.41
N GLN A 306 0.17 4.66 -5.68
CA GLN A 306 0.17 5.12 -4.29
C GLN A 306 -0.53 4.09 -3.41
N MET A 307 0.10 3.75 -2.28
CA MET A 307 -0.40 2.75 -1.36
C MET A 307 -1.13 3.39 -0.16
N LYS A 308 -2.26 2.81 0.23
CA LYS A 308 -2.88 3.07 1.52
C LYS A 308 -3.04 1.76 2.29
N ILE A 309 -2.53 1.74 3.51
CA ILE A 309 -2.69 0.62 4.44
C ILE A 309 -3.85 0.94 5.37
N VAL A 310 -4.81 0.03 5.50
CA VAL A 310 -5.96 0.22 6.38
C VAL A 310 -5.94 -0.88 7.45
N GLU A 311 -5.88 -0.47 8.71
CA GLU A 311 -6.06 -1.36 9.86
C GLU A 311 -7.54 -1.33 10.26
N ALA A 312 -8.19 -2.48 10.27
CA ALA A 312 -9.61 -2.63 10.54
C ALA A 312 -9.84 -2.99 12.01
N LYS A 313 -10.61 -2.16 12.73
CA LYS A 313 -10.85 -2.35 14.17
C LYS A 313 -12.34 -2.36 14.52
N THR A 314 -12.78 -3.52 15.02
CA THR A 314 -14.12 -3.75 15.57
C THR A 314 -14.15 -3.77 17.10
N VAL A 315 -13.12 -3.21 17.74
CA VAL A 315 -13.00 -3.13 19.20
C VAL A 315 -13.56 -1.82 19.74
N ASN A 316 -14.12 -1.87 20.95
CA ASN A 316 -14.52 -0.66 21.68
C ASN A 316 -13.32 -0.13 22.47
N TRP A 317 -12.87 1.07 22.10
CA TRP A 317 -11.67 1.71 22.63
C TRP A 317 -11.74 2.08 24.11
N ASP A 318 -12.94 2.30 24.67
CA ASP A 318 -13.14 2.62 26.10
C ASP A 318 -12.59 1.52 27.03
N TYR A 319 -12.61 0.26 26.56
CA TYR A 319 -12.16 -0.91 27.30
C TYR A 319 -10.81 -1.43 26.81
N SER A 320 -10.17 -0.73 25.87
CA SER A 320 -9.02 -1.24 25.11
C SER A 320 -7.99 -0.16 24.79
N GLU A 321 -7.82 0.84 25.66
CA GLU A 321 -6.85 1.95 25.46
C GLU A 321 -5.43 1.44 25.17
N GLY A 322 -4.96 0.41 25.87
CA GLY A 322 -3.64 -0.19 25.64
C GLY A 322 -3.48 -0.77 24.23
N GLN A 323 -4.55 -1.38 23.70
CA GLN A 323 -4.58 -1.89 22.32
C GLN A 323 -4.61 -0.74 21.30
N GLY A 324 -5.30 0.37 21.60
CA GLY A 324 -5.30 1.57 20.76
C GLY A 324 -3.92 2.21 20.60
N GLN A 325 -3.16 2.28 21.68
CA GLN A 325 -1.77 2.73 21.61
C GLN A 325 -0.92 1.81 20.73
N GLN A 326 -1.03 0.49 20.91
CA GLN A 326 -0.27 -0.47 20.13
C GLN A 326 -0.64 -0.43 18.65
N ALA A 327 -1.94 -0.39 18.32
CA ALA A 327 -2.43 -0.31 16.94
C ALA A 327 -1.92 0.96 16.23
N THR A 328 -1.98 2.11 16.92
CA THR A 328 -1.52 3.39 16.36
C THR A 328 -0.02 3.38 16.05
N LEU A 329 0.81 2.92 17.02
CA LEU A 329 2.26 2.85 16.83
C LEU A 329 2.66 1.81 15.79
N LYS A 330 2.00 0.65 15.78
CA LYS A 330 2.22 -0.40 14.77
C LYS A 330 1.93 0.15 13.38
N LEU A 331 0.75 0.72 13.15
CA LEU A 331 0.35 1.20 11.83
C LEU A 331 1.24 2.36 11.33
N ASP A 332 1.62 3.31 12.19
CA ASP A 332 2.54 4.38 11.81
C ASP A 332 3.91 3.84 11.41
N SER A 333 4.46 2.88 12.17
CA SER A 333 5.71 2.22 11.81
C SER A 333 5.59 1.47 10.48
N LEU A 334 4.51 0.70 10.29
CA LEU A 334 4.26 -0.05 9.06
C LEU A 334 4.10 0.87 7.86
N THR A 335 3.36 1.96 8.00
CA THR A 335 3.11 2.94 6.93
C THR A 335 4.40 3.63 6.53
N ASN A 336 5.16 4.16 7.48
CA ASN A 336 6.43 4.83 7.21
C ASN A 336 7.48 3.91 6.59
N THR A 337 7.41 2.61 6.86
CA THR A 337 8.39 1.64 6.34
C THR A 337 7.98 1.09 4.97
N TYR A 338 6.70 0.77 4.77
CA TYR A 338 6.27 -0.07 3.64
C TYR A 338 5.31 0.61 2.67
N ALA A 339 4.60 1.67 3.08
CA ALA A 339 3.70 2.39 2.18
C ALA A 339 4.45 3.38 1.27
N GLY A 340 5.76 3.56 1.46
CA GLY A 340 6.57 4.53 0.74
C GLY A 340 6.26 5.97 1.14
N THR A 341 6.97 6.93 0.56
CA THR A 341 6.92 8.35 0.98
C THR A 341 5.59 9.03 0.74
N PHE A 342 4.83 8.58 -0.25
CA PHE A 342 3.49 9.08 -0.56
C PHE A 342 2.40 8.10 -0.14
N GLY A 343 2.77 7.09 0.64
CA GLY A 343 1.82 6.18 1.24
C GLY A 343 1.11 6.82 2.43
N SER A 344 -0.05 6.25 2.78
CA SER A 344 -0.83 6.68 3.94
C SER A 344 -1.40 5.50 4.71
N GLY A 345 -1.64 5.68 5.99
CA GLY A 345 -2.30 4.71 6.85
C GLY A 345 -3.68 5.19 7.28
N THR A 346 -4.63 4.29 7.46
CA THR A 346 -5.92 4.60 8.06
C THR A 346 -6.24 3.57 9.13
N ILE A 347 -6.48 4.01 10.36
CA ILE A 347 -7.16 3.18 11.36
C ILE A 347 -8.65 3.33 11.10
N ALA A 348 -9.25 2.35 10.45
CA ALA A 348 -10.70 2.30 10.31
C ALA A 348 -11.27 1.65 11.58
N SER A 349 -12.27 2.28 12.19
CA SER A 349 -12.92 1.73 13.37
C SER A 349 -14.44 1.79 13.26
N VAL A 350 -15.08 0.71 13.70
CA VAL A 350 -16.54 0.64 13.83
C VAL A 350 -17.05 1.42 15.05
N PHE A 351 -16.19 1.57 16.07
CA PHE A 351 -16.51 2.28 17.30
C PHE A 351 -15.83 3.66 17.31
N PRO A 352 -16.42 4.66 17.98
CA PRO A 352 -15.80 5.98 18.08
C PRO A 352 -14.48 5.87 18.85
N PHE A 353 -13.47 6.63 18.40
CA PHE A 353 -12.21 6.77 19.12
C PHE A 353 -12.43 7.53 20.43
N THR A 354 -11.61 7.25 21.43
CA THR A 354 -11.51 8.11 22.60
C THR A 354 -10.71 9.36 22.26
N GLN A 355 -10.93 10.48 22.94
CA GLN A 355 -10.18 11.73 22.72
C GLN A 355 -8.65 11.50 22.75
N ARG A 356 -8.19 10.64 23.65
CA ARG A 356 -6.77 10.28 23.78
C ARG A 356 -6.21 9.60 22.53
N ILE A 357 -6.99 8.76 21.87
CA ILE A 357 -6.58 8.10 20.62
C ILE A 357 -6.62 9.10 19.47
N GLU A 358 -7.63 9.97 19.41
CA GLU A 358 -7.73 11.04 18.39
C GLU A 358 -6.53 12.01 18.48
N ASP A 359 -6.18 12.45 19.69
CA ASP A 359 -5.01 13.32 19.95
C ASP A 359 -3.71 12.64 19.50
N ARG A 360 -3.64 11.31 19.62
CA ARG A 360 -2.46 10.56 19.20
C ARG A 360 -2.37 10.40 17.69
N ILE A 361 -3.48 10.05 17.04
CA ILE A 361 -3.56 9.91 15.58
C ILE A 361 -3.24 11.26 14.93
N SER A 362 -3.84 12.35 15.42
CA SER A 362 -3.61 13.70 14.88
C SER A 362 -2.17 14.22 15.07
N ALA A 363 -1.42 13.68 16.04
CA ALA A 363 -0.01 13.98 16.21
C ALA A 363 0.90 13.26 15.19
N LEU A 364 0.39 12.24 14.49
CA LEU A 364 1.13 11.46 13.51
C LEU A 364 0.81 11.95 12.10
N ARG A 365 1.82 11.98 11.24
CA ARG A 365 1.68 12.49 9.86
C ARG A 365 1.30 11.42 8.85
N SER A 366 1.66 10.16 9.13
CA SER A 366 1.53 9.08 8.15
C SER A 366 0.15 8.41 8.18
N ILE A 367 -0.58 8.55 9.30
CA ILE A 367 -1.85 7.87 9.52
C ILE A 367 -3.00 8.83 9.81
N GLU A 368 -4.21 8.39 9.52
CA GLU A 368 -5.45 9.05 9.94
C GLU A 368 -6.40 8.06 10.63
N GLY A 369 -7.39 8.60 11.34
CA GLY A 369 -8.42 7.83 12.03
C GLY A 369 -9.76 8.00 11.34
N LEU A 370 -10.43 6.91 11.04
CA LEU A 370 -11.75 6.91 10.41
C LEU A 370 -12.75 6.12 11.25
N HIS A 371 -13.64 6.82 11.96
CA HIS A 371 -14.82 6.18 12.54
C HIS A 371 -15.84 5.95 11.42
N VAL A 372 -16.04 4.68 11.07
CA VAL A 372 -16.95 4.26 10.01
C VAL A 372 -18.35 4.12 10.59
N THR A 373 -19.23 5.04 10.20
CA THR A 373 -20.64 5.07 10.64
C THR A 373 -21.59 4.53 9.58
N SER A 374 -21.16 4.46 8.32
CA SER A 374 -21.96 3.90 7.23
C SER A 374 -21.09 3.51 6.04
N PHE A 375 -21.59 2.57 5.24
CA PHE A 375 -20.95 2.16 3.98
C PHE A 375 -20.78 3.34 3.00
N LYS A 376 -21.76 4.25 2.94
CA LYS A 376 -21.69 5.43 2.07
C LYS A 376 -20.58 6.40 2.47
N GLN A 377 -20.39 6.62 3.78
CA GLN A 377 -19.29 7.45 4.28
C GLN A 377 -17.94 6.82 3.91
N LEU A 378 -17.80 5.51 4.05
CA LEU A 378 -16.56 4.80 3.73
C LEU A 378 -16.20 4.94 2.25
N ILE A 379 -17.18 4.79 1.34
CA ILE A 379 -16.97 5.03 -0.10
C ILE A 379 -16.49 6.47 -0.33
N GLY A 380 -17.19 7.47 0.23
CA GLY A 380 -16.83 8.88 0.02
C GLY A 380 -15.43 9.22 0.55
N HIS A 381 -15.00 8.60 1.65
CA HIS A 381 -13.64 8.76 2.17
C HIS A 381 -12.59 8.15 1.23
N LEU A 382 -12.85 6.95 0.69
CA LEU A 382 -11.94 6.31 -0.27
C LEU A 382 -11.89 7.06 -1.61
N GLU A 383 -13.01 7.62 -2.07
CA GLU A 383 -13.05 8.50 -3.24
C GLU A 383 -12.25 9.79 -3.03
N GLN A 384 -12.32 10.38 -1.83
CA GLN A 384 -11.50 11.54 -1.46
C GLN A 384 -10.02 11.21 -1.47
N TRP A 385 -9.62 10.08 -0.88
CA TRP A 385 -8.23 9.62 -0.95
C TRP A 385 -7.79 9.38 -2.40
N LYS A 386 -8.61 8.68 -3.19
CA LYS A 386 -8.34 8.40 -4.61
C LYS A 386 -8.07 9.68 -5.41
N ASN A 387 -8.89 10.71 -5.16
CA ASN A 387 -8.82 11.99 -5.86
C ASN A 387 -7.89 13.00 -5.18
N SER A 388 -7.25 12.66 -4.07
CA SER A 388 -6.37 13.59 -3.38
C SER A 388 -5.15 13.91 -4.25
N THR A 389 -4.98 15.20 -4.49
CA THR A 389 -3.76 15.82 -5.03
C THR A 389 -3.41 16.97 -4.09
N LEU A 390 -2.16 17.44 -4.11
CA LEU A 390 -1.90 18.73 -3.45
C LEU A 390 -2.77 19.80 -4.13
N PRO A 391 -3.33 20.78 -3.39
CA PRO A 391 -3.96 21.92 -4.01
C PRO A 391 -2.96 22.63 -4.93
N LYS A 392 -3.42 23.01 -6.12
CA LYS A 392 -2.64 23.72 -7.16
C LYS A 392 -2.05 25.02 -6.65
#